data_AF-A0A397VXA6-F1
#
_entry.id   AF-A0A397VXA6-F1
#
_cell.length_a   1.000
_cell.length_b   1.000
_cell.length_c   1.000
_cell.angle_alpha   90.00
_cell.angle_beta   90.00
_cell.angle_gamma   90.00
#
_symmetry.space_group_name_H-M   'P 1'
#
loop_
_entity.id
_entity.type
_entity.pdbx_description
1 polymer ?
#
loop_
_entity_poly.entity_id
_entity_poly.type
_entity_poly.pdbx_seq_one_letter_code
_entity_poly.pdbx_strand_id
1 'polypeptide(L)'
;MAHIFCKLEDMMKENHKIYGITQDVKTEQYMIVLDYYYDKRNEEYGICEQCKRNITNPVWCQSCDPSKESTRNSPLNDNDEINNCIKSFQFKAVEYDNFIEWIQYNDLAETIKKIEWIPMDGKSLQEIEEKSEQLDFFMASWNIRKIENEPGVYMRSRSESRVDLIKLLNSQATRCGFYKERGFGTVYSAIWLDGKRTVEKVDDCYKRSRRLPYVVALKTFPGSKTDVSSVLKEFKSHMKCRLEGAELEMYGLTQNTKNNDYLMVFQYANKGNLRKFLRENFNELTWQKKLQQLEYMSNDLHQIHNAKFTHCDFYSGNILLNQNLDGKIKSYIADLGLSRKIGDDSEDEVHGVMQYVAPEVLLGKQPSEKADIYGFSVIMAEVAGISPFDGHEVNTKLAVKICNGSQPEFAPKTPDCYIEWAHKCMDQDPANRPSALVINENINDWLKKLASDDENEIKKQFLSADETIKKLSIVPQICSHHTKKINKQEILKGIYLRNYLK
;
A
#
# COMPACT_ATOMS: atom_id res chain seq x y z
N MET A 1 19.82 -19.43 31.88
CA MET A 1 19.57 -18.26 32.76
C MET A 1 19.99 -16.95 32.11
N ALA A 2 21.27 -16.69 31.80
CA ALA A 2 21.72 -15.41 31.20
C ALA A 2 20.95 -15.00 29.93
N HIS A 3 20.71 -15.93 29.00
CA HIS A 3 19.91 -15.66 27.79
C HIS A 3 18.47 -15.23 28.09
N ILE A 4 17.86 -15.76 29.15
CA ILE A 4 16.48 -15.42 29.54
C ILE A 4 16.45 -14.03 30.15
N PHE A 5 17.45 -13.66 30.96
CA PHE A 5 17.59 -12.31 31.49
C PHE A 5 17.77 -11.27 30.39
N CYS A 6 18.63 -11.53 29.39
CA CYS A 6 18.75 -10.62 28.24
C CYS A 6 17.43 -10.48 27.46
N LYS A 7 16.71 -11.59 27.23
CA LYS A 7 15.38 -11.54 26.58
C LYS A 7 14.36 -10.78 27.43
N LEU A 8 14.36 -10.95 28.74
CA LEU A 8 13.49 -10.19 29.65
C LEU A 8 13.79 -8.70 29.60
N GLU A 9 15.06 -8.31 29.61
CA GLU A 9 15.46 -6.90 29.48
C GLU A 9 15.00 -6.28 28.16
N ASP A 10 15.09 -7.01 27.05
CA ASP A 10 14.59 -6.52 25.75
C ASP A 10 13.05 -6.46 25.72
N MET A 11 12.37 -7.49 26.24
CA MET A 11 10.92 -7.54 26.31
C MET A 11 10.30 -6.56 27.32
N MET A 12 11.08 -6.04 28.27
CA MET A 12 10.66 -4.96 29.16
C MET A 12 10.76 -3.58 28.50
N LYS A 13 11.54 -3.44 27.41
CA LYS A 13 11.61 -2.21 26.61
C LYS A 13 10.46 -2.12 25.60
N GLU A 14 10.00 -3.28 25.14
CA GLU A 14 8.76 -3.42 24.36
C GLU A 14 7.59 -3.42 25.35
N ASN A 15 6.49 -2.68 25.11
CA ASN A 15 5.41 -2.41 26.09
C ASN A 15 4.56 -3.65 26.52
N HIS A 16 5.17 -4.80 26.75
CA HIS A 16 4.54 -6.06 27.14
C HIS A 16 4.38 -6.14 28.66
N LYS A 17 3.31 -6.78 29.11
CA LYS A 17 3.11 -7.06 30.53
C LYS A 17 3.67 -8.43 30.88
N ILE A 18 4.76 -8.47 31.64
CA ILE A 18 5.38 -9.70 32.12
C ILE A 18 4.78 -10.08 33.47
N TYR A 19 4.31 -11.32 33.61
CA TYR A 19 3.76 -11.86 34.85
C TYR A 19 4.74 -12.73 35.63
N GLY A 20 5.74 -13.31 34.97
CA GLY A 20 6.76 -14.12 35.63
C GLY A 20 7.48 -15.08 34.69
N ILE A 21 8.17 -16.05 35.27
CA ILE A 21 8.87 -17.13 34.58
C ILE A 21 8.33 -18.46 35.11
N THR A 22 8.15 -19.44 34.23
CA THR A 22 7.80 -20.81 34.57
C THR A 22 8.81 -21.79 33.94
N GLN A 23 8.74 -23.08 34.26
CA GLN A 23 9.62 -24.09 33.70
C GLN A 23 8.78 -25.28 33.22
N ASP A 24 9.00 -25.70 31.98
CA ASP A 24 8.43 -26.93 31.45
C ASP A 24 9.10 -28.12 32.17
N VAL A 25 8.29 -28.89 32.90
CA VAL A 25 8.76 -30.01 33.72
C VAL A 25 9.27 -31.21 32.93
N LYS A 26 8.98 -31.29 31.62
CA LYS A 26 9.42 -32.38 30.74
C LYS A 26 10.68 -32.01 29.95
N THR A 27 10.73 -30.77 29.46
CA THR A 27 11.85 -30.30 28.62
C THR A 27 12.92 -29.54 29.42
N GLU A 28 12.63 -29.26 30.70
CA GLU A 28 13.42 -28.40 31.61
C GLU A 28 13.62 -26.96 31.09
N GLN A 29 12.91 -26.58 30.03
CA GLN A 29 13.00 -25.26 29.42
C GLN A 29 12.23 -24.23 30.25
N TYR A 30 12.90 -23.13 30.59
CA TYR A 30 12.25 -21.97 31.21
C TYR A 30 11.47 -21.16 30.16
N MET A 31 10.26 -20.72 30.52
CA MET A 31 9.36 -19.95 29.68
C MET A 31 8.96 -18.65 30.39
N ILE A 32 8.85 -17.55 29.64
CA ILE A 32 8.37 -16.27 30.17
C ILE A 32 6.84 -16.24 30.03
N VAL A 33 6.16 -15.90 31.12
CA VAL A 33 4.70 -15.69 31.15
C VAL A 33 4.45 -14.21 30.95
N LEU A 34 3.84 -13.84 29.82
CA LEU A 34 3.58 -12.45 29.46
C LEU A 34 2.28 -12.27 28.68
N ASP A 35 1.77 -11.05 28.65
CA ASP A 35 0.72 -10.60 27.76
C ASP A 35 1.32 -9.70 26.68
N TYR A 36 1.50 -10.29 25.50
CA TYR A 36 2.13 -9.63 24.35
C TYR A 36 1.28 -8.47 23.82
N TYR A 37 -0.05 -8.57 23.95
CA TYR A 37 -1.01 -7.59 23.42
C TYR A 37 -1.55 -6.67 24.49
N TYR A 38 -0.85 -6.52 25.62
CA TYR A 38 -1.31 -5.73 26.75
C TYR A 38 -1.67 -4.28 26.36
N ASP A 39 -0.82 -3.65 25.57
CA ASP A 39 -0.99 -2.28 25.04
C ASP A 39 -2.15 -2.15 24.03
N LYS A 40 -2.61 -3.27 23.46
CA LYS A 40 -3.74 -3.31 22.53
C LYS A 40 -5.07 -3.60 23.21
N ARG A 41 -5.08 -3.94 24.49
CA ARG A 41 -6.33 -4.20 25.23
C ARG A 41 -6.94 -2.89 25.70
N ASN A 42 -8.25 -2.74 25.52
CA ASN A 42 -8.96 -1.54 25.95
C ASN A 42 -10.13 -1.91 26.87
N GLU A 43 -10.17 -1.29 28.06
CA GLU A 43 -11.24 -1.45 29.05
C GLU A 43 -12.60 -0.98 28.52
N GLU A 44 -12.62 0.03 27.65
CA GLU A 44 -13.84 0.59 27.06
C GLU A 44 -14.59 -0.41 26.17
N TYR A 45 -13.89 -1.40 25.62
CA TYR A 45 -14.50 -2.42 24.77
C TYR A 45 -15.06 -3.59 25.60
N GLY A 46 -14.77 -3.65 26.90
CA GLY A 46 -15.24 -4.68 27.81
C GLY A 46 -14.34 -5.92 27.89
N ILE A 47 -14.85 -6.96 28.57
CA ILE A 47 -14.09 -8.15 28.98
C ILE A 47 -14.53 -9.38 28.19
N CYS A 48 -13.58 -10.18 27.73
CA CYS A 48 -13.86 -11.46 27.10
C CYS A 48 -14.42 -12.47 28.12
N GLU A 49 -15.57 -13.06 27.81
CA GLU A 49 -16.20 -14.05 28.68
C GLU A 49 -15.36 -15.32 28.89
N GLN A 50 -14.50 -15.68 27.93
CA GLN A 50 -13.71 -16.92 27.97
C GLN A 50 -12.40 -16.75 28.74
N CYS A 51 -11.56 -15.78 28.37
CA CYS A 51 -10.25 -15.60 28.99
C CYS A 51 -10.24 -14.55 30.11
N LYS A 52 -11.35 -13.85 30.35
CA LYS A 52 -11.52 -12.82 31.38
C LYS A 52 -10.53 -11.65 31.26
N ARG A 53 -9.99 -11.40 30.07
CA ARG A 53 -9.15 -10.23 29.76
C ARG A 53 -9.95 -9.20 28.99
N ASN A 54 -9.55 -7.93 29.11
CA ASN A 54 -10.04 -6.86 28.25
C ASN A 54 -9.86 -7.25 26.77
N ILE A 55 -10.88 -6.99 25.96
CA ILE A 55 -10.85 -7.27 24.53
C ILE A 55 -10.03 -6.20 23.80
N THR A 56 -9.51 -6.54 22.62
CA THR A 56 -8.58 -5.67 21.88
C THR A 56 -9.30 -4.73 20.92
N ASN A 57 -10.50 -5.11 20.49
CA ASN A 57 -11.37 -4.31 19.63
C ASN A 57 -12.83 -4.72 19.91
N PRO A 58 -13.84 -3.86 19.68
CA PRO A 58 -15.22 -4.27 19.90
C PRO A 58 -15.54 -5.60 19.22
N VAL A 59 -16.24 -6.48 19.93
CA VAL A 59 -16.55 -7.86 19.49
C VAL A 59 -15.35 -8.71 19.03
N TRP A 60 -14.12 -8.40 19.47
CA TRP A 60 -12.92 -9.16 19.13
C TRP A 60 -11.94 -9.29 20.29
N CYS A 61 -11.75 -10.53 20.76
CA CYS A 61 -10.72 -10.89 21.71
C CYS A 61 -9.54 -11.55 20.98
N GLN A 62 -8.43 -10.82 20.84
CA GLN A 62 -7.18 -11.34 20.22
C GLN A 62 -6.76 -12.71 20.80
N SER A 63 -6.98 -12.97 22.09
CA SER A 63 -6.52 -14.21 22.72
C SER A 63 -7.42 -15.42 22.46
N CYS A 64 -8.66 -15.21 22.00
CA CYS A 64 -9.64 -16.29 21.86
C CYS A 64 -10.16 -16.44 20.42
N ASP A 65 -10.40 -15.33 19.72
CA ASP A 65 -11.14 -15.34 18.46
C ASP A 65 -10.31 -15.75 17.25
N PRO A 66 -9.02 -15.34 17.09
CA PRO A 66 -8.19 -15.83 16.01
C PRO A 66 -8.19 -17.34 15.87
N SER A 67 -7.96 -18.08 16.96
CA SER A 67 -7.93 -19.54 16.93
C SER A 67 -9.26 -20.16 16.52
N LYS A 68 -10.39 -19.59 16.96
CA LYS A 68 -11.73 -20.07 16.56
C LYS A 68 -11.96 -19.86 15.07
N GLU A 69 -11.66 -18.67 14.57
CA GLU A 69 -11.85 -18.32 13.16
C GLU A 69 -10.91 -19.12 12.26
N SER A 70 -9.65 -19.31 12.65
CA SER A 70 -8.68 -20.13 11.89
C SER A 70 -9.08 -21.60 11.85
N THR A 71 -9.67 -22.14 12.92
CA THR A 71 -10.11 -23.55 12.98
C THR A 71 -11.33 -23.79 12.09
N ARG A 72 -12.30 -22.86 12.10
CA ARG A 72 -13.51 -22.95 11.27
C ARG A 72 -13.23 -23.01 9.77
N ASN A 73 -12.10 -22.45 9.34
CA ASN A 73 -11.74 -22.30 7.93
C ASN A 73 -10.60 -23.26 7.50
N SER A 74 -10.28 -24.30 8.26
CA SER A 74 -9.18 -25.24 7.97
C SER A 74 -9.68 -26.57 7.36
N PRO A 75 -8.97 -27.18 6.40
CA PRO A 75 -7.80 -26.64 5.67
C PRO A 75 -8.20 -25.50 4.72
N LEU A 76 -7.33 -24.49 4.58
CA LEU A 76 -7.60 -23.33 3.72
C LEU A 76 -7.39 -23.69 2.24
N ASN A 77 -6.28 -24.37 1.92
CA ASN A 77 -5.99 -24.98 0.61
C ASN A 77 -5.09 -26.22 0.76
N ASP A 78 -4.68 -26.83 -0.36
CA ASP A 78 -3.86 -28.06 -0.40
C ASP A 78 -2.35 -27.84 -0.16
N ASN A 79 -1.92 -26.60 0.10
CA ASN A 79 -0.51 -26.21 0.32
C ASN A 79 -0.28 -25.77 1.78
N ASP A 80 0.44 -26.61 2.53
CA ASP A 80 0.73 -26.37 3.94
C ASP A 80 1.57 -25.12 4.22
N GLU A 81 2.47 -24.73 3.31
CA GLU A 81 3.27 -23.51 3.50
C GLU A 81 2.41 -22.26 3.46
N ILE A 82 1.48 -22.17 2.51
CA ILE A 82 0.51 -21.09 2.42
C ILE A 82 -0.41 -21.10 3.64
N ASN A 83 -0.96 -22.28 3.99
CA ASN A 83 -1.84 -22.44 5.14
C ASN A 83 -1.18 -21.96 6.43
N ASN A 84 0.07 -22.39 6.68
CA ASN A 84 0.84 -22.01 7.85
C ASN A 84 1.17 -20.52 7.85
N CYS A 85 1.48 -19.95 6.69
CA CYS A 85 1.73 -18.52 6.56
C CYS A 85 0.48 -17.70 6.89
N ILE A 86 -0.67 -18.00 6.30
CA ILE A 86 -1.93 -17.30 6.58
C ILE A 86 -2.28 -17.42 8.06
N LYS A 87 -2.23 -18.64 8.62
CA LYS A 87 -2.51 -18.88 10.05
C LYS A 87 -1.60 -18.06 10.96
N SER A 88 -0.31 -17.94 10.63
CA SER A 88 0.66 -17.16 11.43
C SER A 88 0.28 -15.68 11.58
N PHE A 89 -0.40 -15.11 10.59
CA PHE A 89 -0.90 -13.73 10.64
C PHE A 89 -2.31 -13.64 11.21
N GLN A 90 -3.18 -14.62 10.94
CA GLN A 90 -4.50 -14.71 11.58
C GLN A 90 -4.37 -14.69 13.12
N PHE A 91 -3.43 -15.45 13.69
CA PHE A 91 -3.16 -15.46 15.13
C PHE A 91 -2.71 -14.12 15.72
N LYS A 92 -2.23 -13.20 14.88
CA LYS A 92 -1.81 -11.85 15.28
C LYS A 92 -2.90 -10.79 15.12
N ALA A 93 -4.04 -11.13 14.54
CA ALA A 93 -5.13 -10.18 14.32
C ALA A 93 -5.69 -9.66 15.65
N VAL A 94 -5.57 -8.35 15.86
CA VAL A 94 -6.07 -7.64 17.05
C VAL A 94 -7.49 -7.09 16.85
N GLU A 95 -8.03 -7.18 15.63
CA GLU A 95 -9.36 -6.70 15.24
C GLU A 95 -10.02 -7.66 14.25
N TYR A 96 -11.35 -7.65 14.19
CA TYR A 96 -12.13 -8.50 13.28
C TYR A 96 -11.89 -8.15 11.80
N ASP A 97 -11.81 -6.86 11.49
CA ASP A 97 -11.69 -6.33 10.12
C ASP A 97 -10.31 -6.61 9.51
N ASN A 98 -9.30 -6.80 10.36
CA ASN A 98 -7.92 -7.08 10.00
C ASN A 98 -7.60 -8.59 9.91
N PHE A 99 -8.60 -9.46 10.11
CA PHE A 99 -8.42 -10.91 9.98
C PHE A 99 -8.25 -11.32 8.51
N ILE A 100 -7.09 -11.88 8.18
CA ILE A 100 -6.76 -12.33 6.82
C ILE A 100 -7.45 -13.65 6.48
N GLU A 101 -7.93 -13.79 5.25
CA GLU A 101 -8.70 -14.94 4.80
C GLU A 101 -8.03 -15.69 3.64
N TRP A 102 -8.32 -16.99 3.55
CA TRP A 102 -8.28 -17.66 2.27
C TRP A 102 -9.61 -17.43 1.57
N ILE A 103 -9.56 -16.74 0.43
CA ILE A 103 -10.76 -16.35 -0.31
C ILE A 103 -11.00 -17.39 -1.39
N GLN A 104 -12.18 -18.02 -1.39
CA GLN A 104 -12.51 -19.00 -2.41
C GLN A 104 -12.61 -18.31 -3.77
N TYR A 105 -11.82 -18.76 -4.74
CA TYR A 105 -11.73 -18.09 -6.03
C TYR A 105 -13.06 -18.03 -6.78
N ASN A 106 -13.95 -19.02 -6.56
CA ASN A 106 -15.27 -19.02 -7.15
C ASN A 106 -16.17 -17.87 -6.63
N ASP A 107 -15.87 -17.30 -5.46
CA ASP A 107 -16.56 -16.10 -4.95
C ASP A 107 -16.11 -14.81 -5.66
N LEU A 108 -15.13 -14.91 -6.57
CA LEU A 108 -14.56 -13.82 -7.37
C LEU A 108 -14.77 -14.04 -8.88
N ALA A 109 -14.70 -15.29 -9.34
CA ALA A 109 -14.43 -15.69 -10.72
C ALA A 109 -15.40 -15.15 -11.79
N GLU A 110 -16.68 -14.94 -11.44
CA GLU A 110 -17.69 -14.48 -12.41
C GLU A 110 -17.55 -13.00 -12.82
N THR A 111 -16.74 -12.23 -12.10
CA THR A 111 -16.69 -10.76 -12.23
C THR A 111 -15.30 -10.19 -12.48
N ILE A 112 -14.30 -11.05 -12.71
CA ILE A 112 -12.91 -10.65 -12.84
C ILE A 112 -12.72 -9.82 -14.12
N LYS A 113 -12.28 -8.56 -13.95
CA LYS A 113 -11.93 -7.65 -15.04
C LYS A 113 -10.48 -7.26 -14.91
N LYS A 114 -9.73 -7.33 -16.02
CA LYS A 114 -8.34 -6.85 -16.03
C LYS A 114 -8.32 -5.34 -15.88
N ILE A 115 -7.45 -4.82 -15.01
CA ILE A 115 -7.20 -3.38 -14.94
C ILE A 115 -6.19 -3.08 -16.05
N GLU A 116 -6.69 -2.61 -17.19
CA GLU A 116 -5.83 -2.19 -18.30
C GLU A 116 -5.44 -0.73 -18.14
N TRP A 117 -4.15 -0.50 -17.94
CA TRP A 117 -3.56 0.83 -17.99
C TRP A 117 -3.20 1.13 -19.45
N ILE A 118 -4.18 1.60 -20.22
CA ILE A 118 -3.97 1.99 -21.61
C ILE A 118 -3.11 3.27 -21.62
N PRO A 119 -1.93 3.31 -22.26
CA PRO A 119 -1.29 4.56 -22.62
C PRO A 119 -2.20 5.26 -23.62
N MET A 120 -2.88 6.33 -23.21
CA MET A 120 -3.75 7.10 -24.10
C MET A 120 -2.87 7.97 -25.01
N ASP A 121 -2.71 7.57 -26.26
CA ASP A 121 -2.28 8.41 -27.35
C ASP A 121 -3.46 9.22 -27.91
N GLY A 122 -3.23 10.52 -28.14
CA GLY A 122 -4.25 11.56 -28.29
C GLY A 122 -5.21 11.45 -29.49
N LYS A 123 -5.19 10.36 -30.26
CA LYS A 123 -6.17 10.07 -31.33
C LYS A 123 -7.45 9.40 -30.83
N SER A 124 -7.45 8.85 -29.61
CA SER A 124 -8.59 8.08 -29.05
C SER A 124 -9.62 8.93 -28.30
N LEU A 125 -9.38 10.24 -28.16
CA LEU A 125 -10.28 11.19 -27.49
C LEU A 125 -11.65 11.32 -28.17
N GLN A 126 -11.70 11.32 -29.50
CA GLN A 126 -12.97 11.51 -30.24
C GLN A 126 -13.92 10.31 -30.17
N GLU A 127 -13.44 9.09 -29.91
CA GLU A 127 -14.31 7.90 -29.82
C GLU A 127 -14.83 7.63 -28.39
N ILE A 128 -14.25 8.28 -27.37
CA ILE A 128 -14.62 8.07 -25.95
C ILE A 128 -15.66 9.09 -25.48
N GLU A 129 -15.64 10.32 -26.03
CA GLU A 129 -16.58 11.38 -25.64
C GLU A 129 -18.06 11.03 -25.90
N GLU A 130 -18.36 10.11 -26.83
CA GLU A 130 -19.74 9.67 -27.09
C GLU A 130 -20.28 8.61 -26.11
N LYS A 131 -19.48 8.06 -25.18
CA LYS A 131 -19.91 6.97 -24.27
C LYS A 131 -19.94 7.33 -22.79
N SER A 132 -19.72 8.60 -22.47
CA SER A 132 -19.62 9.12 -21.10
C SER A 132 -20.93 9.79 -20.66
N GLU A 133 -22.03 9.03 -20.59
CA GLU A 133 -23.23 9.51 -19.89
C GLU A 133 -23.81 8.44 -18.95
N GLN A 134 -23.89 8.86 -17.67
CA GLN A 134 -24.76 8.42 -16.58
C GLN A 134 -24.52 7.03 -15.93
N LEU A 135 -24.13 7.08 -14.66
CA LEU A 135 -24.28 6.00 -13.68
C LEU A 135 -25.77 5.90 -13.32
N ASP A 136 -26.49 4.98 -13.96
CA ASP A 136 -27.87 4.69 -13.60
C ASP A 136 -27.95 3.77 -12.37
N PHE A 137 -28.64 4.23 -11.33
CA PHE A 137 -28.98 3.44 -10.14
C PHE A 137 -30.34 2.76 -10.36
N PHE A 138 -30.41 1.43 -10.14
CA PHE A 138 -31.65 0.68 -10.21
C PHE A 138 -31.95 0.00 -8.87
N MET A 139 -33.22 -0.07 -8.48
CA MET A 139 -33.67 -0.91 -7.37
C MET A 139 -34.09 -2.28 -7.89
N ALA A 140 -33.57 -3.34 -7.28
CA ALA A 140 -34.03 -4.71 -7.53
C ALA A 140 -34.24 -5.48 -6.22
N SER A 141 -35.11 -6.50 -6.28
CA SER A 141 -35.23 -7.52 -5.24
C SER A 141 -34.13 -8.56 -5.44
N TRP A 142 -33.27 -8.76 -4.44
CA TRP A 142 -32.22 -9.78 -4.48
C TRP A 142 -32.28 -10.65 -3.22
N ASN A 143 -31.96 -11.93 -3.36
CA ASN A 143 -31.89 -12.86 -2.24
C ASN A 143 -30.60 -12.61 -1.46
N ILE A 144 -30.66 -11.74 -0.44
CA ILE A 144 -29.55 -11.47 0.46
C ILE A 144 -29.38 -12.68 1.40
N ARG A 145 -28.13 -13.11 1.58
CA ARG A 145 -27.78 -14.12 2.60
C ARG A 145 -27.94 -13.48 3.97
N LYS A 146 -28.80 -14.03 4.82
CA LYS A 146 -28.93 -13.65 6.22
C LYS A 146 -28.22 -14.69 7.07
N ILE A 147 -27.36 -14.23 7.98
CA ILE A 147 -26.77 -15.07 9.03
C ILE A 147 -27.57 -14.77 10.29
N GLU A 148 -28.42 -15.69 10.71
CA GLU A 148 -29.14 -15.57 11.97
C GLU A 148 -28.30 -16.20 13.09
N ASN A 149 -28.08 -15.44 14.16
CA ASN A 149 -27.27 -15.85 15.30
C ASN A 149 -28.15 -16.56 16.34
N GLU A 150 -28.03 -17.88 16.45
CA GLU A 150 -28.24 -18.57 17.72
C GLU A 150 -26.87 -18.99 18.31
N PRO A 151 -26.69 -18.97 19.64
CA PRO A 151 -25.43 -19.41 20.25
C PRO A 151 -25.15 -20.89 19.93
N GLY A 152 -24.25 -21.13 18.98
CA GLY A 152 -23.71 -22.47 18.68
C GLY A 152 -24.17 -23.10 17.36
N VAL A 153 -25.10 -22.51 16.61
CA VAL A 153 -25.52 -23.03 15.29
C VAL A 153 -25.70 -21.87 14.30
N TYR A 154 -24.97 -21.92 13.18
CA TYR A 154 -25.17 -20.99 12.05
C TYR A 154 -26.14 -21.63 11.06
N MET A 155 -27.40 -21.17 11.01
CA MET A 155 -28.31 -21.50 9.92
C MET A 155 -28.17 -20.47 8.79
N ARG A 156 -27.97 -20.98 7.56
CA ARG A 156 -27.92 -20.16 6.34
C ARG A 156 -29.35 -20.02 5.81
N SER A 157 -29.92 -18.82 5.79
CA SER A 157 -31.20 -18.55 5.15
C SER A 157 -31.07 -17.45 4.08
N ARG A 158 -32.00 -17.45 3.13
CA ARG A 158 -32.11 -16.43 2.08
C ARG A 158 -33.36 -15.60 2.36
N SER A 159 -33.22 -14.28 2.40
CA SER A 159 -34.35 -13.36 2.49
C SER A 159 -34.34 -12.39 1.31
N GLU A 160 -35.50 -12.18 0.70
CA GLU A 160 -35.69 -11.22 -0.37
C GLU A 160 -35.62 -9.79 0.19
N SER A 161 -34.64 -9.00 -0.28
CA SER A 161 -34.44 -7.61 0.15
C SER A 161 -34.20 -6.72 -1.05
N ARG A 162 -34.59 -5.44 -0.93
CA ARG A 162 -34.32 -4.42 -1.95
C ARG A 162 -32.86 -3.98 -1.85
N VAL A 163 -32.13 -4.06 -2.97
CA VAL A 163 -30.73 -3.64 -3.07
C VAL A 163 -30.56 -2.62 -4.20
N ASP A 164 -29.61 -1.72 -4.00
CA ASP A 164 -29.17 -0.80 -5.05
C ASP A 164 -28.23 -1.54 -6.01
N LEU A 165 -28.60 -1.58 -7.28
CA LEU A 165 -27.77 -2.12 -8.36
C LEU A 165 -27.09 -0.98 -9.11
N ILE A 166 -25.77 -1.11 -9.27
CA ILE A 166 -24.98 -0.24 -10.17
C ILE A 166 -24.87 -0.95 -11.51
N LYS A 167 -25.40 -0.32 -12.57
CA LYS A 167 -25.23 -0.83 -13.94
C LYS A 167 -23.81 -0.51 -14.40
N LEU A 168 -22.93 -1.52 -14.38
CA LEU A 168 -21.64 -1.44 -15.04
C LEU A 168 -21.88 -1.50 -16.55
N LEU A 169 -21.68 -0.39 -17.26
CA LEU A 169 -21.72 -0.37 -18.72
C LEU A 169 -20.74 -1.43 -19.25
N ASN A 170 -21.28 -2.43 -19.95
CA ASN A 170 -20.50 -3.43 -20.67
C ASN A 170 -19.79 -2.74 -21.83
N SER A 171 -18.53 -2.33 -21.64
CA SER A 171 -17.65 -2.18 -22.78
C SER A 171 -17.28 -3.59 -23.24
N GLN A 172 -17.72 -3.94 -24.45
CA GLN A 172 -17.20 -5.10 -25.15
C GLN A 172 -15.68 -5.00 -25.14
N ALA A 173 -15.01 -5.99 -24.56
CA ALA A 173 -13.56 -6.08 -24.54
C ALA A 173 -13.09 -6.33 -25.99
N THR A 174 -12.76 -5.28 -26.71
CA THR A 174 -12.01 -5.39 -27.95
C THR A 174 -10.64 -5.94 -27.60
N ARG A 175 -10.33 -7.12 -28.15
CA ARG A 175 -9.03 -7.79 -28.04
C ARG A 175 -7.94 -6.85 -28.59
N CYS A 176 -7.27 -6.11 -27.71
CA CYS A 176 -6.05 -5.39 -28.04
C CYS A 176 -4.83 -6.14 -27.48
N GLY A 177 -3.78 -6.22 -28.31
CA GLY A 177 -2.64 -7.12 -28.16
C GLY A 177 -1.96 -7.08 -26.79
N PHE A 178 -1.67 -8.27 -26.28
CA PHE A 178 -1.01 -8.50 -24.99
C PHE A 178 0.47 -8.10 -25.05
N TYR A 179 0.85 -7.00 -24.38
CA TYR A 179 2.23 -6.81 -23.93
C TYR A 179 2.34 -7.29 -22.49
N LYS A 180 3.09 -8.38 -22.30
CA LYS A 180 3.34 -9.06 -21.03
C LYS A 180 4.77 -8.71 -20.60
N GLU A 181 4.97 -7.67 -19.79
CA GLU A 181 6.27 -7.44 -19.16
C GLU A 181 6.47 -8.52 -18.08
N ARG A 182 7.52 -9.34 -18.25
CA ARG A 182 7.69 -10.67 -17.63
C ARG A 182 8.06 -10.68 -16.12
N GLY A 183 7.83 -9.62 -15.34
CA GLY A 183 8.42 -9.51 -13.99
C GLY A 183 7.48 -9.26 -12.81
N PHE A 184 6.44 -8.43 -12.95
CA PHE A 184 5.84 -7.73 -11.80
C PHE A 184 4.37 -8.05 -11.51
N GLY A 185 3.83 -9.11 -12.12
CA GLY A 185 2.44 -9.50 -11.94
C GLY A 185 1.47 -8.63 -12.75
N THR A 186 0.18 -8.95 -12.68
CA THR A 186 -0.91 -8.23 -13.34
C THR A 186 -2.01 -8.03 -12.31
N VAL A 187 -2.65 -6.86 -12.33
CA VAL A 187 -3.72 -6.52 -11.40
C VAL A 187 -5.08 -6.60 -12.11
N TYR A 188 -6.03 -7.23 -11.46
CA TYR A 188 -7.44 -7.33 -11.88
C TYR A 188 -8.32 -6.70 -10.80
N SER A 189 -9.53 -6.29 -11.16
CA SER A 189 -10.59 -6.03 -10.20
C SER A 189 -11.59 -7.19 -10.20
N ALA A 190 -12.23 -7.43 -9.07
CA ALA A 190 -13.28 -8.43 -8.93
C ALA A 190 -14.30 -7.99 -7.88
N ILE A 191 -15.51 -8.52 -7.97
CA ILE A 191 -16.52 -8.43 -6.92
C ILE A 191 -16.37 -9.68 -6.04
N TRP A 192 -16.08 -9.46 -4.76
CA TRP A 192 -16.06 -10.49 -3.74
C TRP A 192 -17.45 -10.64 -3.12
N LEU A 193 -18.10 -11.75 -3.41
CA LEU A 193 -19.49 -12.02 -3.00
C LEU A 193 -19.65 -12.19 -1.49
N ASP A 194 -18.64 -12.77 -0.83
CA ASP A 194 -18.60 -12.94 0.62
C ASP A 194 -18.09 -11.69 1.34
N GLY A 195 -17.53 -10.72 0.60
CA GLY A 195 -17.25 -9.34 1.01
C GLY A 195 -16.37 -9.14 2.26
N LYS A 196 -16.10 -7.87 2.57
CA LYS A 196 -15.14 -7.48 3.59
C LYS A 196 -15.71 -7.62 5.00
N ARG A 197 -14.95 -8.17 5.94
CA ARG A 197 -15.27 -8.16 7.39
C ARG A 197 -15.34 -6.74 7.93
N THR A 198 -16.42 -6.45 8.65
CA THR A 198 -16.64 -5.14 9.27
C THR A 198 -17.21 -5.30 10.67
N VAL A 199 -16.97 -4.31 11.53
CA VAL A 199 -17.72 -4.14 12.78
C VAL A 199 -18.72 -2.99 12.60
N GLU A 200 -19.98 -3.26 12.91
CA GLU A 200 -21.07 -2.28 12.87
C GLU A 200 -21.58 -1.97 14.27
N LYS A 201 -21.91 -0.71 14.54
CA LYS A 201 -22.57 -0.29 15.78
C LYS A 201 -24.08 -0.19 15.53
N VAL A 202 -24.86 -1.03 16.21
CA VAL A 202 -26.32 -1.11 16.13
C VAL A 202 -26.90 -1.05 17.55
N ASP A 203 -27.76 -0.07 17.81
CA ASP A 203 -28.41 0.13 19.13
C ASP A 203 -27.40 0.11 20.30
N ASP A 204 -26.34 0.91 20.16
CA ASP A 204 -25.19 1.00 21.08
C ASP A 204 -24.38 -0.30 21.29
N CYS A 205 -24.69 -1.36 20.56
CA CYS A 205 -23.95 -2.61 20.58
C CYS A 205 -23.10 -2.77 19.32
N TYR A 206 -21.86 -3.24 19.47
CA TYR A 206 -21.05 -3.64 18.33
C TYR A 206 -21.42 -5.06 17.88
N LYS A 207 -21.46 -5.28 16.56
CA LYS A 207 -21.75 -6.58 15.96
C LYS A 207 -20.78 -6.83 14.80
N ARG A 208 -20.34 -8.08 14.67
CA ARG A 208 -19.58 -8.55 13.49
C ARG A 208 -20.52 -8.58 12.29
N SER A 209 -20.10 -7.98 11.20
CA SER A 209 -20.85 -7.89 9.94
C SER A 209 -19.92 -8.14 8.76
N ARG A 210 -20.49 -8.14 7.56
CA ARG A 210 -19.73 -8.10 6.31
C ARG A 210 -20.34 -7.08 5.36
N ARG A 211 -19.48 -6.30 4.71
CA ARG A 211 -19.88 -5.40 3.64
C ARG A 211 -19.99 -6.20 2.33
N LEU A 212 -21.21 -6.37 1.85
CA LEU A 212 -21.55 -7.23 0.70
C LEU A 212 -22.29 -6.46 -0.39
N PRO A 213 -22.05 -6.77 -1.68
CA PRO A 213 -20.80 -7.33 -2.21
C PRO A 213 -19.66 -6.29 -2.14
N TYR A 214 -18.40 -6.71 -2.22
CA TYR A 214 -17.26 -5.79 -2.07
C TYR A 214 -16.30 -5.84 -3.27
N VAL A 215 -15.88 -4.68 -3.78
CA VAL A 215 -14.92 -4.62 -4.89
C VAL A 215 -13.49 -4.74 -4.36
N VAL A 216 -12.71 -5.65 -4.94
CA VAL A 216 -11.34 -5.95 -4.54
C VAL A 216 -10.38 -5.90 -5.73
N ALA A 217 -9.09 -5.67 -5.46
CA ALA A 217 -8.02 -5.81 -6.43
C ALA A 217 -7.33 -7.16 -6.26
N LEU A 218 -7.05 -7.85 -7.36
CA LEU A 218 -6.36 -9.14 -7.42
C LEU A 218 -5.00 -8.98 -8.09
N LYS A 219 -3.90 -9.20 -7.37
CA LYS A 219 -2.54 -9.19 -7.93
C LYS A 219 -2.07 -10.61 -8.20
N THR A 220 -1.71 -10.92 -9.44
CA THR A 220 -1.11 -12.20 -9.82
C THR A 220 0.39 -12.20 -9.60
N PHE A 221 0.98 -13.38 -9.44
CA PHE A 221 2.43 -13.56 -9.40
C PHE A 221 2.92 -14.40 -10.59
N PRO A 222 3.82 -13.86 -11.44
CA PRO A 222 4.43 -14.63 -12.51
C PRO A 222 5.16 -15.84 -11.91
N GLY A 223 4.83 -17.06 -12.36
CA GLY A 223 5.49 -18.27 -11.85
C GLY A 223 5.04 -18.75 -10.48
N SER A 224 3.93 -18.23 -9.92
CA SER A 224 3.38 -18.70 -8.62
C SER A 224 3.13 -20.20 -8.53
N LYS A 225 2.89 -20.89 -9.65
CA LYS A 225 2.75 -22.35 -9.66
C LYS A 225 4.05 -23.07 -9.37
N THR A 226 5.19 -22.47 -9.76
CA THR A 226 6.52 -23.09 -9.71
C THR A 226 7.34 -22.60 -8.53
N ASP A 227 7.07 -21.38 -8.05
CA ASP A 227 7.78 -20.79 -6.91
C ASP A 227 6.82 -20.06 -5.97
N VAL A 228 6.34 -20.80 -4.97
CA VAL A 228 5.50 -20.27 -3.88
C VAL A 228 6.30 -19.36 -2.94
N SER A 229 7.63 -19.47 -2.92
CA SER A 229 8.48 -18.68 -2.02
C SER A 229 8.43 -17.18 -2.37
N SER A 230 8.38 -16.85 -3.66
CA SER A 230 8.21 -15.47 -4.14
C SER A 230 6.88 -14.86 -3.69
N VAL A 231 5.77 -15.60 -3.81
CA VAL A 231 4.43 -15.21 -3.34
C VAL A 231 4.47 -14.95 -1.83
N LEU A 232 5.05 -15.88 -1.08
CA LEU A 232 5.15 -15.79 0.37
C LEU A 232 6.08 -14.66 0.82
N LYS A 233 7.15 -14.35 0.08
CA LYS A 233 8.06 -13.23 0.37
C LYS A 233 7.30 -11.91 0.34
N GLU A 234 6.62 -11.61 -0.76
CA GLU A 234 5.86 -10.37 -0.92
C GLU A 234 4.67 -10.31 0.06
N PHE A 235 3.96 -11.42 0.26
CA PHE A 235 2.88 -11.51 1.25
C PHE A 235 3.35 -11.21 2.66
N LYS A 236 4.47 -11.82 3.09
CA LYS A 236 5.04 -11.55 4.40
C LYS A 236 5.52 -10.11 4.55
N SER A 237 6.07 -9.49 3.50
CA SER A 237 6.47 -8.08 3.53
C SER A 237 5.27 -7.16 3.77
N HIS A 238 4.20 -7.30 2.98
CA HIS A 238 2.97 -6.54 3.18
C HIS A 238 2.37 -6.75 4.57
N MET A 239 2.24 -8.00 5.01
CA MET A 239 1.66 -8.29 6.31
C MET A 239 2.48 -7.72 7.47
N LYS A 240 3.81 -7.70 7.38
CA LYS A 240 4.67 -7.05 8.38
C LYS A 240 4.50 -5.54 8.39
N CYS A 241 4.51 -4.89 7.22
CA CYS A 241 4.31 -3.44 7.13
C CYS A 241 2.94 -3.03 7.68
N ARG A 242 1.90 -3.84 7.44
CA ARG A 242 0.56 -3.61 8.01
C ARG A 242 0.52 -3.72 9.53
N LEU A 243 1.29 -4.64 10.13
CA LEU A 243 1.39 -4.74 11.59
C LEU A 243 2.03 -3.49 12.21
N GLU A 244 2.89 -2.79 11.46
CA GLU A 244 3.46 -1.50 11.86
C GLU A 244 2.55 -0.30 11.50
N GLY A 245 1.43 -0.51 10.83
CA GLY A 245 0.43 0.52 10.55
C GLY A 245 0.34 1.00 9.10
N ALA A 246 0.97 0.31 8.14
CA ALA A 246 0.74 0.61 6.72
C ALA A 246 -0.74 0.42 6.36
N GLU A 247 -1.34 1.41 5.68
CA GLU A 247 -2.81 1.51 5.59
C GLU A 247 -3.43 0.69 4.44
N LEU A 248 -2.67 0.29 3.41
CA LEU A 248 -3.23 -0.47 2.29
C LEU A 248 -3.77 -1.82 2.76
N GLU A 249 -5.08 -2.02 2.66
CA GLU A 249 -5.68 -3.26 3.18
C GLU A 249 -5.40 -4.45 2.26
N MET A 250 -5.08 -5.57 2.91
CA MET A 250 -4.98 -6.89 2.31
C MET A 250 -6.02 -7.80 2.95
N TYR A 251 -6.88 -8.40 2.14
CA TYR A 251 -7.92 -9.31 2.62
C TYR A 251 -7.45 -10.75 2.66
N GLY A 252 -6.47 -11.10 1.81
CA GLY A 252 -5.72 -12.34 1.93
C GLY A 252 -5.28 -12.93 0.61
N LEU A 253 -5.36 -14.26 0.50
CA LEU A 253 -4.88 -15.01 -0.65
C LEU A 253 -6.02 -15.81 -1.29
N THR A 254 -5.90 -16.05 -2.58
CA THR A 254 -6.77 -16.95 -3.34
C THR A 254 -5.93 -17.70 -4.37
N GLN A 255 -6.50 -18.75 -4.96
CA GLN A 255 -5.87 -19.51 -6.04
C GLN A 255 -6.84 -19.68 -7.20
N ASN A 256 -6.42 -19.24 -8.37
CA ASN A 256 -7.21 -19.38 -9.58
C ASN A 256 -7.41 -20.85 -9.92
N THR A 257 -8.66 -21.32 -9.93
CA THR A 257 -9.00 -22.74 -10.15
C THR A 257 -8.72 -23.23 -11.56
N LYS A 258 -8.57 -22.33 -12.54
CA LYS A 258 -8.32 -22.69 -13.95
C LYS A 258 -6.84 -22.90 -14.24
N ASN A 259 -5.98 -22.15 -13.58
CA ASN A 259 -4.56 -22.19 -13.86
C ASN A 259 -3.70 -22.50 -12.61
N ASN A 260 -4.25 -22.53 -11.41
CA ASN A 260 -3.54 -22.75 -10.14
C ASN A 260 -2.57 -21.64 -9.73
N ASP A 261 -2.61 -20.47 -10.37
CA ASP A 261 -1.85 -19.30 -9.93
C ASP A 261 -2.41 -18.79 -8.60
N TYR A 262 -1.52 -18.48 -7.65
CA TYR A 262 -1.90 -17.77 -6.44
C TYR A 262 -2.07 -16.28 -6.75
N LEU A 263 -3.01 -15.64 -6.06
CA LEU A 263 -3.25 -14.21 -6.14
C LEU A 263 -3.39 -13.63 -4.73
N MET A 264 -2.92 -12.40 -4.57
CA MET A 264 -3.27 -11.57 -3.42
C MET A 264 -4.55 -10.81 -3.68
N VAL A 265 -5.34 -10.63 -2.62
CA VAL A 265 -6.58 -9.87 -2.63
C VAL A 265 -6.41 -8.62 -1.76
N PHE A 266 -6.49 -7.46 -2.38
CA PHE A 266 -6.29 -6.14 -1.76
C PHE A 266 -7.56 -5.29 -1.82
N GLN A 267 -7.57 -4.22 -1.04
CA GLN A 267 -8.46 -3.07 -1.27
C GLN A 267 -8.36 -2.60 -2.72
N TYR A 268 -9.51 -2.33 -3.33
CA TYR A 268 -9.56 -1.67 -4.63
C TYR A 268 -9.44 -0.14 -4.47
N ALA A 269 -8.40 0.44 -5.07
CA ALA A 269 -8.17 1.88 -5.06
C ALA A 269 -8.88 2.56 -6.25
N ASN A 270 -10.04 3.17 -5.99
CA ASN A 270 -10.96 3.62 -7.04
C ASN A 270 -10.53 4.86 -7.85
N LYS A 271 -9.39 5.49 -7.53
CA LYS A 271 -8.79 6.60 -8.29
C LYS A 271 -7.52 6.20 -9.04
N GLY A 272 -7.14 4.92 -9.00
CA GLY A 272 -5.97 4.42 -9.69
C GLY A 272 -4.65 4.89 -9.06
N ASN A 273 -3.59 5.05 -9.86
CA ASN A 273 -2.28 5.50 -9.37
C ASN A 273 -2.08 7.01 -9.44
N LEU A 274 -1.15 7.53 -8.63
CA LEU A 274 -0.86 8.96 -8.49
C LEU A 274 -0.43 9.60 -9.80
N ARG A 275 0.41 8.93 -10.59
CA ARG A 275 0.86 9.46 -11.88
C ARG A 275 -0.33 9.79 -12.79
N LYS A 276 -1.26 8.83 -12.95
CA LYS A 276 -2.48 9.02 -13.76
C LYS A 276 -3.39 10.08 -13.14
N PHE A 277 -3.58 10.03 -11.83
CA PHE A 277 -4.44 10.95 -11.10
C PHE A 277 -3.97 12.40 -11.24
N LEU A 278 -2.68 12.67 -11.04
CA LEU A 278 -2.08 14.00 -11.22
C LEU A 278 -2.31 14.51 -12.63
N ARG A 279 -2.06 13.69 -13.66
CA ARG A 279 -2.29 14.08 -15.06
C ARG A 279 -3.72 14.55 -15.31
N GLU A 280 -4.71 13.85 -14.76
CA GLU A 280 -6.13 14.12 -15.03
C GLU A 280 -6.70 15.25 -14.17
N ASN A 281 -6.11 15.52 -13.00
CA ASN A 281 -6.70 16.41 -11.99
C ASN A 281 -5.77 17.57 -11.60
N PHE A 282 -4.59 17.73 -12.23
CA PHE A 282 -3.54 18.65 -11.77
C PHE A 282 -4.05 20.07 -11.48
N ASN A 283 -4.82 20.63 -12.41
CA ASN A 283 -5.31 22.00 -12.36
C ASN A 283 -6.44 22.20 -11.32
N GLU A 284 -7.06 21.12 -10.86
CA GLU A 284 -8.14 21.13 -9.84
C GLU A 284 -7.61 20.91 -8.42
N LEU A 285 -6.37 20.44 -8.29
CA LEU A 285 -5.75 20.14 -7.00
C LEU A 285 -5.14 21.40 -6.38
N THR A 286 -5.70 21.81 -5.25
CA THR A 286 -5.06 22.79 -4.37
C THR A 286 -3.81 22.22 -3.72
N TRP A 287 -2.89 23.10 -3.33
CA TRP A 287 -1.68 22.73 -2.59
C TRP A 287 -2.00 22.03 -1.28
N GLN A 288 -3.08 22.41 -0.60
CA GLN A 288 -3.54 21.67 0.58
C GLN A 288 -3.84 20.19 0.26
N LYS A 289 -4.55 19.90 -0.85
CA LYS A 289 -4.83 18.51 -1.26
C LYS A 289 -3.56 17.78 -1.68
N LYS A 290 -2.63 18.46 -2.36
CA LYS A 290 -1.32 17.93 -2.74
C LYS A 290 -0.49 17.54 -1.52
N LEU A 291 -0.41 18.42 -0.52
CA LEU A 291 0.26 18.18 0.75
C LEU A 291 -0.40 17.05 1.54
N GLN A 292 -1.73 16.94 1.52
CA GLN A 292 -2.42 15.80 2.14
C GLN A 292 -2.03 14.46 1.52
N GLN A 293 -1.85 14.37 0.18
CA GLN A 293 -1.35 13.12 -0.41
C GLN A 293 0.09 12.83 0.03
N LEU A 294 0.97 13.84 0.10
CA LEU A 294 2.35 13.68 0.58
C LEU A 294 2.42 13.32 2.07
N GLU A 295 1.48 13.79 2.88
CA GLU A 295 1.29 13.41 4.27
C GLU A 295 0.96 11.92 4.40
N TYR A 296 -0.05 11.43 3.67
CA TYR A 296 -0.36 9.99 3.65
C TYR A 296 0.81 9.15 3.15
N MET A 297 1.45 9.54 2.05
CA MET A 297 2.61 8.81 1.51
C MET A 297 3.79 8.76 2.48
N SER A 298 4.12 9.88 3.13
CA SER A 298 5.26 9.94 4.06
C SER A 298 4.99 9.14 5.34
N ASN A 299 3.74 9.16 5.84
CA ASN A 299 3.33 8.32 6.96
C ASN A 299 3.43 6.83 6.61
N ASP A 300 2.87 6.41 5.47
CA ASP A 300 2.90 5.02 5.04
C ASP A 300 4.35 4.54 4.78
N LEU A 301 5.20 5.39 4.20
CA LEU A 301 6.62 5.08 4.01
C LEU A 301 7.36 4.94 5.35
N HIS A 302 7.03 5.78 6.33
CA HIS A 302 7.56 5.65 7.69
C HIS A 302 7.20 4.30 8.32
N GLN A 303 5.99 3.80 8.12
CA GLN A 303 5.61 2.47 8.64
C GLN A 303 6.34 1.32 7.95
N ILE A 304 6.60 1.43 6.64
CA ILE A 304 7.43 0.46 5.91
C ILE A 304 8.87 0.45 6.46
N HIS A 305 9.45 1.63 6.69
CA HIS A 305 10.78 1.81 7.28
C HIS A 305 10.85 1.27 8.73
N ASN A 306 9.83 1.55 9.55
CA ASN A 306 9.70 0.99 10.91
C ASN A 306 9.64 -0.54 10.91
N ALA A 307 8.95 -1.13 9.94
CA ALA A 307 8.88 -2.58 9.70
C ALA A 307 10.22 -3.20 9.27
N LYS A 308 11.27 -2.39 9.17
CA LYS A 308 12.62 -2.73 8.73
C LYS A 308 12.64 -3.17 7.27
N PHE A 309 11.90 -2.48 6.42
CA PHE A 309 11.92 -2.65 4.98
C PHE A 309 12.31 -1.35 4.27
N THR A 310 13.09 -1.51 3.19
CA THR A 310 13.23 -0.51 2.13
C THR A 310 12.26 -0.89 1.01
N HIS A 311 11.52 0.07 0.45
CA HIS A 311 10.56 -0.17 -0.62
C HIS A 311 11.27 -0.56 -1.94
N CYS A 312 12.37 0.12 -2.27
CA CYS A 312 13.23 -0.12 -3.44
C CYS A 312 12.65 0.20 -4.83
N ASP A 313 11.32 0.29 -4.97
CA ASP A 313 10.65 0.72 -6.20
C ASP A 313 9.66 1.87 -5.95
N PHE A 314 10.11 2.89 -5.21
CA PHE A 314 9.25 3.98 -4.75
C PHE A 314 9.09 5.07 -5.81
N TYR A 315 7.95 5.07 -6.53
CA TYR A 315 7.62 6.04 -7.57
C TYR A 315 6.10 6.25 -7.70
N SER A 316 5.67 7.30 -8.42
CA SER A 316 4.26 7.72 -8.51
C SER A 316 3.30 6.69 -9.12
N GLY A 317 3.78 5.67 -9.83
CA GLY A 317 2.94 4.57 -10.34
C GLY A 317 2.64 3.49 -9.30
N ASN A 318 3.44 3.39 -8.24
CA ASN A 318 3.21 2.48 -7.10
C ASN A 318 2.46 3.16 -5.95
N ILE A 319 2.01 4.41 -6.13
CA ILE A 319 1.13 5.10 -5.18
C ILE A 319 -0.31 4.98 -5.67
N LEU A 320 -1.15 4.27 -4.94
CA LEU A 320 -2.58 4.10 -5.25
C LEU A 320 -3.44 5.14 -4.53
N LEU A 321 -4.56 5.56 -5.12
CA LEU A 321 -5.49 6.51 -4.51
C LEU A 321 -6.89 5.92 -4.38
N ASN A 322 -7.50 6.11 -3.21
CA ASN A 322 -8.88 5.76 -2.94
C ASN A 322 -9.66 6.98 -2.47
N GLN A 323 -10.80 7.24 -3.10
CA GLN A 323 -11.80 8.17 -2.61
C GLN A 323 -12.78 7.45 -1.70
N ASN A 324 -12.85 7.90 -0.45
CA ASN A 324 -13.79 7.45 0.55
C ASN A 324 -15.20 8.02 0.30
N LEU A 325 -16.20 7.49 1.01
CA LEU A 325 -17.60 7.91 0.86
C LEU A 325 -17.83 9.38 1.25
N ASP A 326 -17.01 9.93 2.14
CA ASP A 326 -16.99 11.34 2.53
C ASP A 326 -16.35 12.26 1.45
N GLY A 327 -15.92 11.69 0.33
CA GLY A 327 -15.26 12.39 -0.77
C GLY A 327 -13.76 12.60 -0.58
N LYS A 328 -13.20 12.26 0.60
CA LYS A 328 -11.76 12.41 0.89
C LYS A 328 -10.96 11.39 0.08
N ILE A 329 -9.87 11.86 -0.53
CA ILE A 329 -8.94 11.01 -1.28
C ILE A 329 -7.72 10.73 -0.41
N LYS A 330 -7.43 9.46 -0.18
CA LYS A 330 -6.23 8.97 0.49
C LYS A 330 -5.32 8.26 -0.50
N SER A 331 -4.01 8.39 -0.31
CA SER A 331 -3.00 7.65 -1.06
C SER A 331 -2.37 6.54 -0.22
N TYR A 332 -1.97 5.46 -0.88
CA TYR A 332 -1.39 4.27 -0.27
C TYR A 332 -0.17 3.81 -1.09
N ILE A 333 0.88 3.37 -0.42
CA ILE A 333 2.03 2.74 -1.05
C ILE A 333 1.67 1.28 -1.35
N ALA A 334 1.81 0.90 -2.61
CA ALA A 334 1.57 -0.45 -3.09
C ALA A 334 2.85 -1.07 -3.65
N ASP A 335 2.79 -2.38 -3.88
CA ASP A 335 3.85 -3.17 -4.50
C ASP A 335 5.15 -3.30 -3.69
N LEU A 336 5.14 -4.22 -2.72
CA LEU A 336 6.34 -4.60 -1.97
C LEU A 336 7.07 -5.80 -2.60
N GLY A 337 6.83 -6.13 -3.88
CA GLY A 337 7.46 -7.27 -4.54
C GLY A 337 8.99 -7.14 -4.65
N LEU A 338 9.49 -5.90 -4.75
CA LEU A 338 10.93 -5.58 -4.76
C LEU A 338 11.48 -5.13 -3.40
N SER A 339 10.63 -5.10 -2.36
CA SER A 339 11.03 -4.65 -1.03
C SER A 339 12.14 -5.53 -0.45
N ARG A 340 13.04 -4.90 0.30
CA ARG A 340 14.17 -5.56 0.95
C ARG A 340 14.13 -5.34 2.44
N LYS A 341 14.39 -6.40 3.20
CA LYS A 341 14.58 -6.25 4.64
C LYS A 341 15.90 -5.53 4.89
N ILE A 342 15.92 -4.58 5.81
CA ILE A 342 17.15 -3.88 6.19
C ILE A 342 18.15 -4.90 6.75
N GLY A 343 19.39 -4.83 6.27
CA GLY A 343 20.47 -5.77 6.59
C GLY A 343 20.43 -7.09 5.80
N ASP A 344 19.56 -7.20 4.79
CA ASP A 344 19.65 -8.27 3.80
C ASP A 344 20.73 -7.91 2.76
N ASP A 345 21.88 -8.59 2.85
CA ASP A 345 23.03 -8.37 1.98
C ASP A 345 22.93 -9.10 0.63
N SER A 346 21.74 -9.58 0.25
CA SER A 346 21.53 -10.20 -1.07
C SER A 346 21.99 -9.29 -2.21
N GLU A 347 22.85 -9.84 -3.08
CA GLU A 347 23.29 -9.20 -4.33
C GLU A 347 22.20 -9.21 -5.42
N ASP A 348 20.94 -9.11 -5.02
CA ASP A 348 19.80 -9.08 -5.94
C ASP A 348 19.94 -7.92 -6.91
N GLU A 349 19.57 -8.18 -8.16
CA GLU A 349 19.60 -7.19 -9.23
C GLU A 349 18.77 -5.96 -8.87
N VAL A 350 19.30 -4.76 -9.15
CA VAL A 350 18.54 -3.52 -8.93
C VAL A 350 17.55 -3.34 -10.06
N HIS A 351 16.30 -3.16 -9.67
CA HIS A 351 15.19 -2.82 -10.52
C HIS A 351 14.64 -1.46 -10.06
N GLY A 352 14.03 -0.71 -10.97
CA GLY A 352 13.39 0.54 -10.64
C GLY A 352 13.04 1.36 -11.88
N VAL A 353 12.31 2.46 -11.66
CA VAL A 353 12.17 3.51 -12.65
C VAL A 353 13.36 4.46 -12.49
N MET A 354 14.30 4.46 -13.46
CA MET A 354 15.63 5.10 -13.36
C MET A 354 15.63 6.52 -12.79
N GLN A 355 14.65 7.35 -13.13
CA GLN A 355 14.53 8.74 -12.67
C GLN A 355 14.28 8.88 -11.16
N TYR A 356 13.73 7.85 -10.51
CA TYR A 356 13.43 7.82 -9.07
C TYR A 356 14.51 7.09 -8.27
N VAL A 357 15.49 6.48 -8.95
CA VAL A 357 16.50 5.65 -8.30
C VAL A 357 17.64 6.54 -7.83
N ALA A 358 17.94 6.45 -6.54
CA ALA A 358 18.93 7.30 -5.90
C ALA A 358 20.35 7.14 -6.51
N PRO A 359 21.15 8.22 -6.56
CA PRO A 359 22.50 8.22 -7.13
C PRO A 359 23.38 7.07 -6.62
N GLU A 360 23.37 6.83 -5.31
CA GLU A 360 24.18 5.78 -4.69
C GLU A 360 23.77 4.36 -5.11
N VAL A 361 22.48 4.15 -5.39
CA VAL A 361 21.96 2.86 -5.86
C VAL A 361 22.31 2.64 -7.33
N LEU A 362 22.25 3.70 -8.16
CA LEU A 362 22.76 3.67 -9.54
C LEU A 362 24.26 3.38 -9.60
N LEU A 363 25.02 3.87 -8.61
CA LEU A 363 26.45 3.59 -8.41
C LEU A 363 26.73 2.20 -7.83
N GLY A 364 25.69 1.43 -7.54
CA GLY A 364 25.80 0.03 -7.16
C GLY A 364 25.79 -0.24 -5.66
N LYS A 365 25.68 0.78 -4.80
CA LYS A 365 25.43 0.56 -3.37
C LYS A 365 24.07 -0.11 -3.17
N GLN A 366 23.93 -0.82 -2.05
CA GLN A 366 22.65 -1.44 -1.70
C GLN A 366 21.60 -0.37 -1.39
N PRO A 367 20.34 -0.56 -1.81
CA PRO A 367 19.26 0.34 -1.46
C PRO A 367 19.09 0.45 0.06
N SER A 368 18.85 1.67 0.53
CA SER A 368 18.54 1.97 1.92
C SER A 368 17.24 2.75 2.00
N GLU A 369 16.71 2.94 3.21
CA GLU A 369 15.56 3.81 3.45
C GLU A 369 15.77 5.21 2.85
N LYS A 370 17.01 5.72 2.86
CA LYS A 370 17.39 7.00 2.26
C LYS A 370 17.27 7.03 0.73
N ALA A 371 17.33 5.87 0.06
CA ALA A 371 17.07 5.77 -1.36
C ALA A 371 15.58 5.96 -1.67
N ASP A 372 14.68 5.46 -0.83
CA ASP A 372 13.24 5.73 -0.97
C ASP A 372 12.94 7.22 -0.76
N ILE A 373 13.65 7.90 0.15
CA ILE A 373 13.53 9.36 0.36
C ILE A 373 13.93 10.15 -0.88
N TYR A 374 14.94 9.69 -1.62
CA TYR A 374 15.25 10.27 -2.94
C TYR A 374 14.07 10.09 -3.90
N GLY A 375 13.49 8.88 -4.00
CA GLY A 375 12.29 8.65 -4.81
C GLY A 375 11.11 9.56 -4.41
N PHE A 376 10.93 9.83 -3.11
CA PHE A 376 9.92 10.76 -2.60
C PHE A 376 10.10 12.18 -3.12
N SER A 377 11.35 12.67 -3.17
CA SER A 377 11.64 14.00 -3.72
C SER A 377 11.31 14.12 -5.22
N VAL A 378 11.44 13.02 -5.97
CA VAL A 378 11.09 12.97 -7.39
C VAL A 378 9.57 13.00 -7.56
N ILE A 379 8.82 12.31 -6.69
CA ILE A 379 7.37 12.44 -6.61
C ILE A 379 6.96 13.88 -6.22
N MET A 380 7.71 14.55 -5.34
CA MET A 380 7.45 15.96 -5.01
C MET A 380 7.54 16.87 -6.25
N ALA A 381 8.51 16.65 -7.14
CA ALA A 381 8.60 17.38 -8.41
C ALA A 381 7.38 17.12 -9.34
N GLU A 382 6.89 15.87 -9.40
CA GLU A 382 5.66 15.53 -10.13
C GLU A 382 4.42 16.21 -9.56
N VAL A 383 4.28 16.22 -8.23
CA VAL A 383 3.17 16.89 -7.53
C VAL A 383 3.20 18.41 -7.76
N ALA A 384 4.40 18.98 -7.92
CA ALA A 384 4.59 20.37 -8.33
C ALA A 384 4.26 20.63 -9.81
N GLY A 385 4.16 19.59 -10.64
CA GLY A 385 3.66 19.68 -12.02
C GLY A 385 4.68 19.44 -13.13
N ILE A 386 5.89 18.98 -12.79
CA ILE A 386 6.94 18.69 -13.75
C ILE A 386 7.18 17.19 -13.80
N SER A 387 7.21 16.61 -15.01
CA SER A 387 7.64 15.22 -15.17
C SER A 387 9.11 15.09 -14.73
N PRO A 388 9.50 14.03 -14.01
CA PRO A 388 10.88 13.86 -13.57
C PRO A 388 11.83 13.95 -14.78
N PHE A 389 12.82 14.84 -14.70
CA PHE A 389 13.80 15.05 -15.79
C PHE A 389 13.14 15.28 -17.16
N ASP A 390 12.11 16.12 -17.21
CA ASP A 390 11.41 16.48 -18.45
C ASP A 390 12.39 16.94 -19.55
N GLY A 391 12.10 16.59 -20.81
CA GLY A 391 12.99 16.86 -21.94
C GLY A 391 14.29 16.05 -21.99
N HIS A 392 14.55 15.15 -21.03
CA HIS A 392 15.69 14.22 -21.09
C HIS A 392 15.27 12.82 -21.54
N GLU A 393 16.04 12.26 -22.48
CA GLU A 393 15.90 10.86 -22.85
C GLU A 393 16.34 9.95 -21.69
N VAL A 394 15.47 9.02 -21.29
CA VAL A 394 15.74 8.08 -20.20
C VAL A 394 16.67 6.97 -20.67
N ASN A 395 17.96 7.20 -20.48
CA ASN A 395 19.04 6.31 -20.87
C ASN A 395 20.22 6.42 -19.88
N THR A 396 21.28 5.65 -20.13
CA THR A 396 22.50 5.64 -19.30
C THR A 396 23.13 7.03 -19.15
N LYS A 397 22.99 7.94 -20.13
CA LYS A 397 23.51 9.32 -20.01
C LYS A 397 22.77 10.11 -18.94
N LEU A 398 21.45 9.93 -18.82
CA LEU A 398 20.67 10.54 -17.74
C LEU A 398 21.09 9.98 -16.38
N ALA A 399 21.25 8.66 -16.26
CA ALA A 399 21.76 8.06 -15.03
C ALA A 399 23.13 8.64 -14.62
N VAL A 400 24.05 8.79 -15.58
CA VAL A 400 25.35 9.44 -15.34
C VAL A 400 25.18 10.89 -14.88
N LYS A 401 24.25 11.66 -15.44
CA LYS A 401 23.95 13.03 -14.98
C LYS A 401 23.43 13.06 -13.54
N ILE A 402 22.50 12.17 -13.20
CA ILE A 402 21.94 12.02 -11.85
C ILE A 402 23.06 11.72 -10.84
N CYS A 403 23.93 10.76 -11.14
CA CYS A 403 25.09 10.42 -10.32
C CYS A 403 26.11 11.56 -10.16
N ASN A 404 26.00 12.62 -10.97
CA ASN A 404 26.85 13.81 -10.93
C ASN A 404 26.11 15.06 -10.42
N GLY A 405 24.98 14.88 -9.73
CA GLY A 405 24.26 15.98 -9.07
C GLY A 405 23.13 16.61 -9.89
N SER A 406 22.78 16.11 -11.07
CA SER A 406 21.57 16.58 -11.75
C SER A 406 20.32 16.20 -10.95
N GLN A 407 19.45 17.18 -10.73
CA GLN A 407 18.21 17.06 -9.97
C GLN A 407 17.00 17.42 -10.86
N PRO A 408 15.79 16.91 -10.55
CA PRO A 408 14.57 17.34 -11.22
C PRO A 408 14.31 18.84 -11.05
N GLU A 409 13.66 19.43 -12.05
CA GLU A 409 13.17 20.81 -11.98
C GLU A 409 11.78 20.89 -11.35
N PHE A 410 11.40 22.09 -10.89
CA PHE A 410 10.09 22.37 -10.31
C PHE A 410 9.34 23.39 -11.17
N ALA A 411 8.01 23.30 -11.19
CA ALA A 411 7.19 24.22 -11.97
C ALA A 411 7.38 25.66 -11.47
N PRO A 412 7.30 26.67 -12.36
CA PRO A 412 7.32 28.06 -11.94
C PRO A 412 6.27 28.33 -10.87
N LYS A 413 6.63 29.14 -9.85
CA LYS A 413 5.76 29.48 -8.70
C LYS A 413 5.42 28.31 -7.78
N THR A 414 6.15 27.20 -7.86
CA THR A 414 6.20 26.23 -6.76
C THR A 414 6.70 26.95 -5.48
N PRO A 415 6.08 26.76 -4.31
CA PRO A 415 6.50 27.39 -3.06
C PRO A 415 7.97 27.13 -2.72
N ASP A 416 8.70 28.16 -2.29
CA ASP A 416 10.14 28.05 -2.00
C ASP A 416 10.41 27.08 -0.85
N CYS A 417 9.57 27.13 0.20
CA CYS A 417 9.66 26.19 1.32
C CYS A 417 9.51 24.72 0.87
N TYR A 418 8.73 24.47 -0.19
CA TYR A 418 8.53 23.14 -0.75
C TYR A 418 9.77 22.68 -1.54
N ILE A 419 10.32 23.56 -2.37
CA ILE A 419 11.53 23.31 -3.17
C ILE A 419 12.71 23.02 -2.24
N GLU A 420 12.90 23.81 -1.18
CA GLU A 420 13.99 23.61 -0.21
C GLU A 420 13.95 22.20 0.40
N TRP A 421 12.77 21.76 0.82
CA TRP A 421 12.59 20.42 1.39
C TRP A 421 12.75 19.31 0.37
N ALA A 422 12.27 19.51 -0.85
CA ALA A 422 12.48 18.55 -1.92
C ALA A 422 13.98 18.36 -2.18
N HIS A 423 14.77 19.45 -2.26
CA HIS A 423 16.22 19.40 -2.39
C HIS A 423 16.91 18.66 -1.24
N LYS A 424 16.49 18.89 0.01
CA LYS A 424 16.99 18.12 1.17
C LYS A 424 16.74 16.62 1.02
N CYS A 425 15.60 16.22 0.43
CA CYS A 425 15.27 14.82 0.20
C CYS A 425 16.07 14.19 -0.96
N MET A 426 16.57 14.97 -1.93
CA MET A 426 17.44 14.53 -3.03
C MET A 426 18.92 14.89 -2.88
N ASP A 427 19.38 15.12 -1.65
CA ASP A 427 20.80 15.37 -1.38
C ASP A 427 21.66 14.21 -1.92
N GLN A 428 22.83 14.52 -2.48
CA GLN A 428 23.73 13.51 -3.03
C GLN A 428 24.29 12.60 -1.96
N ASP A 429 24.48 13.11 -0.74
CA ASP A 429 24.82 12.30 0.42
C ASP A 429 23.54 11.78 1.10
N PRO A 430 23.30 10.45 1.11
CA PRO A 430 22.14 9.87 1.78
C PRO A 430 22.05 10.21 3.26
N ALA A 431 23.17 10.51 3.93
CA ALA A 431 23.19 10.87 5.35
C ALA A 431 22.51 12.22 5.63
N ASN A 432 22.50 13.14 4.66
CA ASN A 432 21.88 14.45 4.79
C ASN A 432 20.36 14.43 4.56
N ARG A 433 19.84 13.36 3.95
CA ARG A 433 18.40 13.23 3.66
C ARG A 433 17.63 13.02 4.96
N PRO A 434 16.44 13.65 5.15
CA PRO A 434 15.60 13.42 6.33
C PRO A 434 15.05 11.99 6.38
N SER A 435 14.41 11.59 7.49
CA SER A 435 13.61 10.36 7.53
C SER A 435 12.18 10.63 7.03
N ALA A 436 11.45 9.57 6.68
CA ALA A 436 10.04 9.69 6.29
C ALA A 436 9.18 10.33 7.40
N LEU A 437 9.48 10.03 8.67
CA LEU A 437 8.83 10.67 9.83
C LEU A 437 9.05 12.18 9.86
N VAL A 438 10.29 12.64 9.71
CA VAL A 438 10.63 14.07 9.73
C VAL A 438 9.95 14.82 8.57
N ILE A 439 9.86 14.18 7.40
CA ILE A 439 9.10 14.72 6.26
C ILE A 439 7.62 14.84 6.60
N ASN A 440 7.02 13.78 7.17
CA ASN A 440 5.62 13.76 7.57
C ASN A 440 5.30 14.86 8.60
N GLU A 441 6.13 15.02 9.62
CA GLU A 441 5.99 16.05 10.66
C GLU A 441 6.02 17.46 10.07
N ASN A 442 6.96 17.73 9.15
CA ASN A 442 7.05 19.02 8.46
C ASN A 442 5.84 19.30 7.55
N ILE A 443 5.37 18.31 6.79
CA ILE A 443 4.17 18.47 5.96
C ILE A 443 2.94 18.72 6.86
N ASN A 444 2.83 18.01 7.98
CA ASN A 444 1.76 18.20 8.95
C ASN A 444 1.79 19.62 9.56
N ASP A 445 2.97 20.17 9.84
CA ASP A 445 3.11 21.56 10.25
C ASP A 445 2.63 22.54 9.17
N TRP A 446 2.97 22.32 7.90
CA TRP A 446 2.43 23.13 6.79
C TRP A 446 0.92 23.03 6.67
N LEU A 447 0.35 21.83 6.80
CA LEU A 447 -1.10 21.62 6.77
C LEU A 447 -1.81 22.34 7.93
N LYS A 448 -1.23 22.32 9.14
CA LYS A 448 -1.74 23.08 10.29
C LYS A 448 -1.71 24.58 10.04
N LYS A 449 -0.60 25.09 9.48
CA LYS A 449 -0.45 26.51 9.11
C LYS A 449 -1.39 26.95 8.00
N LEU A 450 -1.77 26.06 7.09
CA LEU A 450 -2.78 26.33 6.06
C LEU A 450 -4.20 26.37 6.65
N ALA A 451 -4.47 25.55 7.67
CA ALA A 451 -5.75 25.47 8.34
C ALA A 451 -5.96 26.55 9.43
N SER A 452 -4.88 27.13 9.96
CA SER A 452 -4.97 28.19 10.98
C SER A 452 -5.48 29.50 10.39
N ASP A 453 -6.17 30.30 11.19
CA ASP A 453 -6.60 31.65 10.80
C ASP A 453 -5.42 32.62 10.65
N ASP A 454 -4.33 32.39 11.40
CA ASP A 454 -3.14 33.24 11.39
C ASP A 454 -2.47 33.31 10.01
N GLU A 455 -2.10 34.52 9.61
CA GLU A 455 -1.24 34.72 8.45
C GLU A 455 0.21 34.36 8.79
N ASN A 456 0.79 33.49 7.96
CA ASN A 456 2.21 33.19 7.99
C ASN A 456 2.75 33.06 6.57
N GLU A 457 4.07 33.22 6.41
CA GLU A 457 4.72 33.25 5.11
C GLU A 457 4.53 31.94 4.33
N ILE A 458 4.54 30.80 5.01
CA ILE A 458 4.32 29.49 4.39
C ILE A 458 2.92 29.40 3.78
N LYS A 459 1.88 29.80 4.53
CA LYS A 459 0.50 29.88 4.05
C LYS A 459 0.39 30.79 2.82
N LYS A 460 1.04 31.95 2.84
CA LYS A 460 1.05 32.90 1.71
C LYS A 460 1.67 32.28 0.45
N GLN A 461 2.79 31.58 0.57
CA GLN A 461 3.43 30.91 -0.56
C GLN A 461 2.52 29.87 -1.22
N PHE A 462 1.90 28.98 -0.44
CA PHE A 462 1.01 27.94 -0.96
C PHE A 462 -0.27 28.52 -1.61
N LEU A 463 -0.92 29.50 -0.98
CA LEU A 463 -2.12 30.12 -1.53
C LEU A 463 -1.83 30.90 -2.84
N SER A 464 -0.70 31.61 -2.89
CA SER A 464 -0.24 32.30 -4.11
C SER A 464 0.03 31.31 -5.26
N ALA A 465 0.60 30.15 -4.94
CA ALA A 465 0.84 29.09 -5.91
C ALA A 465 -0.47 28.47 -6.43
N ASP A 466 -1.51 28.32 -5.59
CA ASP A 466 -2.84 27.87 -6.00
C ASP A 466 -3.52 28.82 -7.01
N GLU A 467 -3.39 30.13 -6.80
CA GLU A 467 -3.90 31.13 -7.73
C GLU A 467 -3.19 31.10 -9.09
N THR A 468 -1.91 30.73 -9.09
CA THR A 468 -1.09 30.67 -10.31
C THR A 468 -1.38 29.41 -11.12
N ILE A 469 -1.49 28.24 -10.48
CA ILE A 469 -1.75 26.96 -11.16
C ILE A 469 -3.05 27.03 -11.98
N LYS A 470 -4.11 27.64 -11.43
CA LYS A 470 -5.38 27.86 -12.14
C LYS A 470 -5.24 28.64 -13.46
N LYS A 471 -4.17 29.45 -13.61
CA LYS A 471 -3.92 30.27 -14.79
C LYS A 471 -3.00 29.60 -15.82
N LEU A 472 -2.17 28.63 -15.40
CA LEU A 472 -1.07 28.12 -16.22
C LEU A 472 -1.43 26.95 -17.15
N SER A 473 -2.61 26.34 -17.02
CA SER A 473 -3.06 25.19 -17.85
C SER A 473 -1.96 24.15 -18.08
N ILE A 474 -1.24 23.77 -17.02
CA ILE A 474 -0.12 22.83 -17.12
C ILE A 474 -0.70 21.44 -17.39
N VAL A 475 -0.23 20.80 -18.45
CA VAL A 475 -0.47 19.38 -18.71
C VAL A 475 0.85 18.65 -18.51
N PRO A 476 1.02 17.89 -17.42
CA PRO A 476 2.23 17.11 -17.20
C PRO A 476 2.48 16.16 -18.39
N GLN A 477 3.67 16.22 -19.00
CA GLN A 477 4.03 15.29 -20.08
C GLN A 477 4.17 13.86 -19.57
N ILE A 478 3.78 12.89 -20.42
CA ILE A 478 3.81 11.46 -20.09
C ILE A 478 5.24 10.93 -20.26
N CYS A 479 5.85 10.47 -19.17
CA CYS A 479 6.95 9.52 -19.22
C CYS A 479 6.42 8.11 -18.93
N SER A 480 6.32 7.26 -19.97
CA SER A 480 5.86 5.86 -19.86
C SER A 480 6.99 4.93 -19.39
N HIS A 481 7.59 5.26 -18.24
CA HIS A 481 8.64 4.44 -17.67
C HIS A 481 8.05 3.53 -16.59
N HIS A 482 8.29 2.24 -16.81
CA HIS A 482 7.96 1.14 -15.92
C HIS A 482 9.24 0.61 -15.28
N THR A 483 9.08 -0.08 -14.15
CA THR A 483 10.15 -0.74 -13.41
C THR A 483 10.91 -1.70 -14.31
N LYS A 484 12.22 -1.49 -14.44
CA LYS A 484 13.11 -2.33 -15.25
C LYS A 484 14.41 -2.57 -14.52
N LYS A 485 15.13 -3.62 -14.94
CA LYS A 485 16.49 -3.89 -14.47
C LYS A 485 17.41 -2.72 -14.84
N ILE A 486 18.22 -2.28 -13.88
CA ILE A 486 19.18 -1.19 -14.06
C ILE A 486 20.57 -1.76 -14.35
N ASN A 487 21.16 -1.37 -15.48
CA ASN A 487 22.50 -1.79 -15.87
C ASN A 487 23.58 -0.95 -15.16
N LYS A 488 23.88 -1.29 -13.91
CA LYS A 488 24.91 -0.62 -13.08
C LYS A 488 26.28 -0.57 -13.76
N GLN A 489 26.69 -1.64 -14.44
CA GLN A 489 28.00 -1.73 -15.08
C GLN A 489 28.15 -0.69 -16.20
N GLU A 490 27.08 -0.47 -16.97
CA GLU A 490 27.08 0.51 -18.05
C GLU A 490 27.13 1.95 -17.51
N ILE A 491 26.43 2.22 -16.41
CA ILE A 491 26.46 3.51 -15.72
C ILE A 491 27.87 3.79 -15.18
N LEU A 492 28.49 2.84 -14.49
CA LEU A 492 29.84 2.97 -13.96
C LEU A 492 30.89 3.20 -15.08
N LYS A 493 30.76 2.48 -16.20
CA LYS A 493 31.59 2.72 -17.40
C LYS A 493 31.40 4.15 -17.94
N GLY A 494 30.15 4.62 -18.01
CA GLY A 494 29.83 5.97 -18.45
C GLY A 494 30.44 7.07 -17.56
N ILE A 495 30.45 6.85 -16.24
CA ILE A 495 31.10 7.76 -15.28
C ILE A 495 32.62 7.77 -15.48
N TYR A 496 33.23 6.59 -15.59
CA TYR A 496 34.67 6.46 -15.80
C TYR A 496 35.12 7.18 -17.08
N LEU A 497 34.44 6.93 -18.20
CA LEU A 497 34.73 7.58 -19.49
C LEU A 497 34.59 9.10 -19.41
N ARG A 498 33.55 9.60 -18.73
CA ARG A 498 33.36 11.04 -18.54
C ARG A 498 34.49 11.68 -17.74
N ASN A 499 34.92 11.04 -16.66
CA ASN A 499 36.00 11.55 -15.81
C ASN A 499 37.36 11.50 -16.51
N TYR A 500 37.56 10.56 -17.45
CA TYR A 500 38.77 10.50 -18.26
C TYR A 500 38.82 11.57 -19.37
N LEU A 501 37.66 12.04 -19.83
CA LEU A 501 37.53 13.05 -20.89
C LEU A 501 37.48 14.51 -20.38
N LYS A 502 37.41 14.71 -19.07
CA LYS A 502 37.53 16.03 -18.40
C LYS A 502 38.96 16.22 -17.92
#